data_AF-A0AAV0IYW0-F1
#
_entry.id   AF-A0AAV0IYW0-F1
#
_cell.length_a   1.000
_cell.length_b   1.000
_cell.length_c   1.000
_cell.angle_alpha   90.00
_cell.angle_beta   90.00
_cell.angle_gamma   90.00
#
_symmetry.space_group_name_H-M   'P 1'
#
loop_
_entity.id
_entity.type
_entity.pdbx_description
1 polymer ?
#
loop_
_entity_poly.entity_id
_entity_poly.type
_entity_poly.pdbx_seq_one_letter_code
_entity_poly.pdbx_strand_id
1 'polypeptide(L)'
;MDLVSLLICHFLTSNIWYTTGFNVDTGGFNNNIHCLAKCISVVTAGSEYARLGREHQQRRSVSSNGHASEALDPELHSNLSDDASIKSAIQCFVKFAGGIVLDSCIDVNK
;
A
#
# COMPACT_ATOMS: atom_id res chain seq x y z
N MET A 1 -7.02 -3.53 -4.79
CA MET A 1 -6.80 -3.06 -3.41
C MET A 1 -7.06 -4.24 -2.49
N ASP A 2 -6.12 -4.58 -1.63
CA ASP A 2 -6.20 -5.77 -0.78
C ASP A 2 -7.06 -5.53 0.47
N LEU A 3 -7.38 -6.61 1.19
CA LEU A 3 -8.18 -6.56 2.42
C LEU A 3 -7.54 -5.67 3.50
N VAL A 4 -6.21 -5.66 3.58
CA VAL A 4 -5.50 -4.89 4.60
C VAL A 4 -5.60 -3.40 4.32
N SER A 5 -5.50 -2.98 3.06
CA SER A 5 -5.74 -1.60 2.63
C SER A 5 -7.14 -1.11 2.97
N LEU A 6 -8.15 -1.99 2.84
CA LEU A 6 -9.54 -1.67 3.23
C LEU A 6 -9.69 -1.53 4.74
N LEU A 7 -9.10 -2.44 5.53
CA LEU A 7 -9.10 -2.36 6.99
C LEU A 7 -8.47 -1.05 7.48
N ILE A 8 -7.34 -0.67 6.87
CA ILE A 8 -6.66 0.59 7.14
C ILE A 8 -7.60 1.77 6.85
N CYS A 9 -8.27 1.80 5.71
CA CYS A 9 -9.18 2.89 5.37
C CYS A 9 -10.33 3.03 6.39
N HIS A 10 -10.86 1.91 6.88
CA HIS A 10 -11.89 1.92 7.92
C HIS A 10 -11.35 2.41 9.27
N PHE A 11 -10.09 2.11 9.59
CA PHE A 11 -9.43 2.68 10.75
C PHE A 11 -9.26 4.20 10.63
N LEU A 12 -8.97 4.72 9.43
CA LEU A 12 -8.86 6.15 9.18
C LEU A 12 -10.17 6.92 9.42
N THR A 13 -11.34 6.27 9.38
CA THR A 13 -12.63 6.89 9.71
C THR A 13 -13.07 6.67 11.15
N SER A 14 -12.23 6.03 11.98
CA SER A 14 -12.59 5.73 13.36
C SER A 14 -12.48 6.95 14.27
N ASN A 15 -13.09 6.86 15.45
CA ASN A 15 -13.08 7.91 16.47
C ASN A 15 -11.71 8.13 17.13
N ILE A 16 -10.66 7.39 16.74
CA ILE A 16 -9.32 7.52 17.34
C ILE A 16 -8.70 8.91 17.10
N TRP A 17 -9.12 9.58 16.03
CA TRP A 17 -8.66 10.94 15.71
C TRP A 17 -9.16 11.98 16.72
N TYR A 18 -10.29 11.75 17.41
CA TYR A 18 -10.82 12.68 18.41
C TYR A 18 -9.97 12.78 19.68
N THR A 19 -9.19 11.75 19.99
CA THR A 19 -8.26 11.75 21.13
C THR A 19 -6.81 12.07 20.71
N THR A 20 -6.59 12.27 19.41
CA THR A 20 -5.29 12.55 18.82
C THR A 20 -4.98 14.04 18.93
N GLY A 21 -3.87 14.38 19.59
CA GLY A 21 -3.34 15.74 19.66
C GLY A 21 -1.95 15.82 19.06
N PHE A 22 -1.70 16.84 18.22
CA PHE A 22 -0.35 17.15 17.74
C PHE A 22 0.40 17.98 18.77
N ASN A 23 1.58 17.52 19.18
CA ASN A 23 2.48 18.22 20.09
C ASN A 23 3.60 18.88 19.27
N VAL A 24 3.65 20.21 19.31
CA VAL A 24 4.64 21.02 18.58
C VAL A 24 6.06 20.89 19.14
N ASP A 25 6.20 20.65 20.45
CA ASP A 25 7.49 20.52 21.12
C ASP A 25 8.19 19.21 20.76
N THR A 26 7.42 18.15 20.50
CA THR A 26 7.94 16.84 20.07
C THR A 26 7.83 16.60 18.56
N GLY A 27 7.12 17.48 17.83
CA GLY A 27 6.88 17.34 16.39
C GLY A 27 6.03 16.12 16.01
N GLY A 28 5.19 15.63 16.93
CA GLY A 28 4.49 14.36 16.77
C GLY A 28 3.13 14.28 17.44
N PHE A 29 2.40 13.21 17.15
CA PHE A 29 1.09 12.93 17.76
C PHE A 29 1.24 12.19 19.09
N ASN A 30 0.42 12.56 20.08
CA ASN A 30 0.40 12.00 21.44
C ASN A 30 0.12 10.48 21.53
N ASN A 31 -0.46 9.89 20.49
CA ASN A 31 -0.88 8.49 20.44
C ASN A 31 -0.15 7.68 19.35
N ASN A 32 0.99 8.18 18.86
CA ASN A 32 1.82 7.52 17.85
C ASN A 32 1.11 7.19 16.52
N ILE A 33 0.01 7.88 16.18
CA ILE A 33 -0.70 7.62 14.93
C ILE A 33 0.15 7.89 13.67
N HIS A 34 1.22 8.68 13.78
CA HIS A 34 2.23 8.84 12.72
C HIS A 34 2.95 7.52 12.37
N CYS A 35 3.08 6.58 13.30
CA CYS A 35 3.63 5.25 13.03
C CYS A 35 2.72 4.45 12.11
N LEU A 36 1.41 4.65 12.19
CA LEU A 36 0.46 3.99 11.30
C LEU A 36 0.73 4.34 9.84
N ALA A 37 1.02 5.61 9.53
CA ALA A 37 1.37 6.01 8.16
C ALA A 37 2.55 5.20 7.59
N LYS A 38 3.58 4.94 8.41
CA LYS A 38 4.71 4.08 8.02
C LYS A 38 4.27 2.62 7.84
N CYS A 39 3.47 2.09 8.76
CA CYS A 39 2.96 0.72 8.68
C CYS A 39 2.14 0.50 7.40
N ILE A 40 1.29 1.45 7.03
CA ILE A 40 0.48 1.41 5.82
C ILE A 40 1.37 1.29 4.58
N SER A 41 2.37 2.17 4.43
CA SER A 41 3.26 2.14 3.26
C SER A 41 4.01 0.81 3.14
N VAL A 42 4.54 0.29 4.26
CA VAL A 42 5.27 -0.98 4.29
C VAL A 42 4.34 -2.16 3.97
N VAL A 43 3.14 -2.16 4.52
CA VAL A 43 2.17 -3.24 4.30
C VAL A 43 1.65 -3.25 2.87
N THR A 44 1.26 -2.10 2.31
CA THR A 44 0.84 -2.02 0.90
C THR A 44 1.96 -2.45 -0.04
N ALA A 45 3.19 -1.98 0.18
CA ALA A 45 4.34 -2.40 -0.63
C ALA A 45 4.62 -3.90 -0.50
N GLY A 46 4.62 -4.43 0.73
CA GLY A 46 4.88 -5.84 1.02
C GLY A 46 3.81 -6.77 0.45
N SER A 47 2.53 -6.38 0.54
CA SER A 47 1.41 -7.13 -0.06
C SER A 47 1.55 -7.24 -1.57
N GLU A 48 1.87 -6.13 -2.25
CA GLU A 48 2.09 -6.13 -3.69
C GLU A 48 3.33 -6.91 -4.09
N TYR A 49 4.42 -6.76 -3.34
CA TYR A 49 5.62 -7.55 -3.56
C TYR A 49 5.34 -9.06 -3.41
N ALA A 50 4.59 -9.46 -2.39
CA ALA A 50 4.20 -10.86 -2.21
C ALA A 50 3.27 -11.36 -3.34
N ARG A 51 2.39 -10.51 -3.87
CA ARG A 51 1.56 -10.82 -5.05
C ARG A 51 2.44 -11.04 -6.28
N LEU A 52 3.35 -10.13 -6.57
CA LEU A 52 4.30 -10.22 -7.68
C LEU A 52 5.16 -11.48 -7.56
N GLY A 53 5.67 -11.79 -6.36
CA GLY A 53 6.42 -13.03 -6.10
C GLY A 53 5.63 -14.30 -6.44
N ARG A 54 4.33 -14.35 -6.11
CA ARG A 54 3.45 -15.47 -6.50
C ARG A 54 3.24 -15.54 -8.02
N GLU A 55 3.06 -14.40 -8.67
CA GLU A 55 2.90 -14.31 -10.13
C GLU A 55 4.16 -14.74 -10.88
N HIS A 56 5.33 -14.29 -10.44
CA HIS A 56 6.62 -14.69 -10.99
C HIS A 56 6.85 -16.20 -10.85
N GLN A 57 6.54 -16.76 -9.68
CA GLN A 57 6.64 -18.20 -9.45
C GLN A 57 5.68 -18.98 -10.37
N GLN A 58 4.46 -18.50 -10.55
CA GLN A 58 3.48 -19.11 -11.45
C GLN A 58 3.87 -18.97 -12.93
N ARG A 59 4.46 -17.85 -13.35
CA ARG A 59 4.99 -17.68 -14.72
C ARG A 59 6.17 -18.60 -14.98
N ARG A 60 7.07 -18.77 -14.00
CA ARG A 60 8.21 -19.71 -14.09
C ARG A 60 7.74 -21.17 -14.16
N SER A 61 6.75 -21.57 -13.37
CA SER A 61 6.22 -22.94 -13.42
C SER A 61 5.51 -23.26 -14.74
N VAL A 62 4.82 -22.28 -15.35
CA VAL A 62 4.14 -22.45 -16.65
C VAL A 62 5.12 -22.43 -17.84
N SER A 63 6.20 -21.66 -17.77
CA SER A 63 7.20 -21.53 -18.84
C SER A 63 8.27 -22.64 -18.85
N SER A 64 8.42 -23.40 -17.76
CA SER A 64 9.34 -24.54 -17.67
C SER A 64 9.06 -25.66 -18.69
N ASN A 65 7.95 -25.60 -19.45
CA ASN A 65 7.56 -26.61 -20.44
C ASN A 65 7.94 -26.30 -21.91
N GLY A 66 8.65 -25.21 -22.20
CA GLY A 66 9.02 -24.97 -23.60
C GLY A 66 9.91 -23.75 -23.86
N HIS A 67 11.14 -24.05 -24.28
CA HIS A 67 12.07 -23.23 -25.06
C HIS A 67 12.63 -21.96 -24.40
N ALA A 68 13.86 -22.09 -23.89
CA ALA A 68 14.73 -20.97 -23.56
C ALA A 68 15.08 -20.20 -24.84
N SER A 69 14.69 -18.92 -24.89
CA SER A 69 15.17 -17.96 -25.88
C SER A 69 15.87 -16.82 -25.15
N GLU A 70 17.11 -16.57 -25.57
CA GLU A 70 18.01 -15.53 -25.09
C GLU A 70 17.41 -14.15 -25.36
N ALA A 71 17.00 -13.45 -24.30
CA ALA A 71 16.66 -12.04 -24.40
C ALA A 71 16.93 -11.34 -23.07
N LEU A 72 17.75 -10.28 -23.14
CA LEU A 72 17.93 -9.14 -22.23
C LEU A 72 17.52 -9.34 -20.76
N ASP A 73 18.49 -9.19 -19.84
CA ASP A 73 18.36 -9.28 -18.38
C ASP A 73 16.90 -9.14 -17.87
N PRO A 74 16.15 -10.26 -17.82
CA PRO A 74 14.73 -10.24 -17.48
C PRO A 74 14.50 -9.77 -16.05
N GLU A 75 15.53 -9.87 -15.20
CA GLU A 75 15.50 -9.47 -13.80
C GLU A 75 15.48 -7.96 -13.66
N LEU A 76 16.33 -7.22 -14.40
CA LEU A 76 16.37 -5.76 -14.29
C LEU A 76 15.07 -5.09 -14.78
N HIS A 77 14.49 -5.60 -15.87
CA HIS A 77 13.21 -5.09 -16.40
C HIS A 77 12.02 -5.51 -15.53
N SER A 78 12.06 -6.71 -14.94
CA SER A 78 11.08 -7.16 -13.94
C SER A 78 11.11 -6.27 -12.71
N ASN A 79 12.30 -5.97 -12.17
CA ASN A 79 12.45 -5.13 -10.98
C ASN A 79 11.90 -3.71 -11.18
N LEU A 80 12.14 -3.11 -12.35
CA LEU A 80 11.57 -1.79 -12.70
C LEU A 80 10.04 -1.83 -12.83
N SER A 81 9.50 -2.90 -13.40
CA SER A 81 8.04 -3.13 -13.49
C SER A 81 7.42 -3.37 -12.12
N ASP A 82 8.10 -4.11 -11.25
CA ASP A 82 7.66 -4.43 -9.89
C ASP A 82 7.62 -3.15 -9.04
N ASP A 83 8.64 -2.31 -9.11
CA ASP A 83 8.69 -0.99 -8.47
C ASP A 83 7.55 -0.07 -8.95
N ALA A 84 7.27 -0.07 -10.26
CA ALA A 84 6.16 0.71 -10.82
C ALA A 84 4.79 0.19 -10.31
N SER A 85 4.62 -1.13 -10.20
CA SER A 85 3.42 -1.73 -9.64
C SER A 85 3.23 -1.37 -8.16
N ILE A 86 4.29 -1.45 -7.36
CA ILE A 86 4.27 -1.07 -5.94
C ILE A 86 3.90 0.41 -5.78
N LYS A 87 4.54 1.30 -6.56
CA LYS A 87 4.22 2.74 -6.55
C LYS A 87 2.75 2.99 -6.94
N SER A 88 2.27 2.31 -7.97
CA SER A 88 0.88 2.42 -8.42
C SER A 88 -0.11 1.99 -7.33
N ALA A 89 0.17 0.90 -6.63
CA ALA A 89 -0.67 0.42 -5.54
C ALA A 89 -0.70 1.37 -4.34
N ILE A 90 0.46 1.91 -3.94
CA ILE A 90 0.54 2.93 -2.89
C ILE A 90 -0.28 4.18 -3.30
N GLN A 91 -0.13 4.64 -4.54
CA GLN A 91 -0.88 5.79 -5.04
C GLN A 91 -2.40 5.53 -5.05
N CYS A 92 -2.80 4.32 -5.45
CA CYS A 92 -4.20 3.89 -5.44
C CYS A 92 -4.77 3.90 -4.01
N PHE A 93 -4.03 3.35 -3.05
CA PHE A 93 -4.39 3.39 -1.64
C PHE A 93 -4.56 4.84 -1.15
N VAL A 94 -3.60 5.72 -1.41
CA VAL A 94 -3.65 7.13 -0.96
C VAL A 94 -4.88 7.85 -1.52
N LYS A 95 -5.18 7.65 -2.82
CA LYS A 95 -6.37 8.25 -3.46
C LYS A 95 -7.67 7.75 -2.81
N PHE A 96 -7.76 6.45 -2.57
CA PHE A 96 -8.95 5.84 -2.00
C PHE A 96 -9.16 6.25 -0.53
N ALA A 97 -8.10 6.18 0.28
CA ALA A 97 -8.10 6.62 1.67
C ALA A 97 -8.48 8.11 1.79
N GLY A 98 -7.93 8.97 0.91
CA GLY A 98 -8.27 10.38 0.86
C GLY A 98 -9.76 10.62 0.58
N GLY A 99 -10.35 9.87 -0.36
CA GLY A 99 -11.78 9.93 -0.64
C GLY A 99 -12.64 9.55 0.57
N ILE A 100 -12.31 8.43 1.22
CA ILE A 100 -13.04 7.95 2.41
C ILE A 100 -12.99 8.96 3.57
N VAL A 101 -11.81 9.50 3.87
CA VAL A 101 -11.65 10.48 4.95
C VAL A 101 -12.43 11.75 4.63
N LEU A 102 -12.39 12.21 3.38
CA LEU A 102 -13.14 13.39 2.95
C LEU A 102 -14.66 13.19 3.09
N ASP A 103 -15.18 12.05 2.64
CA ASP A 103 -16.60 11.71 2.78
C ASP A 103 -17.02 11.63 4.26
N SER A 104 -16.19 11.00 5.10
CA SER A 104 -16.45 10.90 6.55
C SER A 104 -16.47 12.29 7.22
N CYS A 105 -15.61 13.22 6.81
CA CYS A 105 -15.60 14.57 7.35
C CYS A 105 -16.82 15.41 6.91
N ILE A 106 -17.38 15.15 5.73
CA ILE A 106 -18.60 15.83 5.26
C ILE A 106 -19.81 15.39 6.10
N ASP A 107 -19.91 14.10 6.43
CA ASP A 107 -21.04 13.58 7.21
C ASP A 107 -21.03 14.03 8.68
N VAL A 108 -19.86 14.29 9.27
CA VAL A 108 -19.75 14.86 10.63
C VAL A 108 -20.18 16.34 10.69
N ASN A 109 -20.18 17.05 9.55
CA ASN A 109 -20.51 18.48 9.47
C ASN A 109 -21.94 18.77 8.96
N LYS A 110 -22.78 17.73 8.80
CA LYS A 110 -24.22 17.87 8.53
C LYS A 110 -25.02 17.80 9.82
#